data_AF-R7GK89-F1
#
_entry.id   AF-R7GK89-F1
#
_cell.length_a   1.000
_cell.length_b   1.000
_cell.length_c   1.000
_cell.angle_alpha   90.00
_cell.angle_beta   90.00
_cell.angle_gamma   90.00
#
_symmetry.space_group_name_H-M   'P 1'
#
loop_
_entity.id
_entity.type
_entity.pdbx_description
1 polymer ?
#
loop_
_entity_poly.entity_id
_entity_poly.type
_entity_poly.pdbx_seq_one_letter_code
_entity_poly.pdbx_strand_id
1 'polypeptide(L)'
;MDELFETIFFKALKADSTDIHFKLTDHLNIQFRVFGELQPYQEYEKTIGAKIMNYLKYKSFINVNYKMVPQTGAFHYYLNEHIYFLRVSYLPGMDFESIVIRILNNHENITINEISEIDDFTFYLNEVCYQKSGLFLVAGATGSGKSTTLYAILDKIIEMGGRNVVTLEDPIEIVKEHCLQIEMNESMGIDYYNSLKQILRHDPDVIMIGEIRDEKTAKLAITCALTGHLVLSTIHASNSLLVIKRMLNLGINETDLEDVLIGVVTQRIKYDRRNRKVIILPETMNKNQIKTYFLDHTVSYPSFKDNALMLIKEKHCDQYLFKDELNGQ
;
A
#
# COMPACT_ATOMS: atom_id res chain seq x y z
N MET A 1 -25.04 14.80 -12.39
CA MET A 1 -24.09 14.65 -11.27
C MET A 1 -22.80 14.03 -11.76
N ASP A 2 -22.85 13.10 -12.72
CA ASP A 2 -21.65 12.57 -13.40
C ASP A 2 -20.74 13.70 -13.93
N GLU A 3 -21.24 14.65 -14.73
CA GLU A 3 -20.44 15.78 -15.25
C GLU A 3 -19.76 16.64 -14.16
N LEU A 4 -20.46 16.88 -13.05
CA LEU A 4 -19.92 17.64 -11.92
C LEU A 4 -18.78 16.86 -11.25
N PHE A 5 -19.00 15.57 -11.00
CA PHE A 5 -17.98 14.71 -10.45
C PHE A 5 -16.78 14.58 -11.40
N GLU A 6 -17.01 14.38 -12.69
CA GLU A 6 -15.95 14.32 -13.70
C GLU A 6 -15.09 15.58 -13.69
N THR A 7 -15.72 16.76 -13.60
CA THR A 7 -15.00 18.04 -13.53
C THR A 7 -14.11 18.11 -12.28
N ILE A 8 -14.66 17.75 -11.11
CA ILE A 8 -13.90 17.73 -9.84
C ILE A 8 -12.76 16.71 -9.93
N PHE A 9 -13.04 15.52 -10.45
CA PHE A 9 -12.10 14.41 -10.56
C PHE A 9 -10.95 14.75 -11.52
N PHE A 10 -11.25 15.28 -12.71
CA PHE A 10 -10.24 15.74 -13.67
C PHE A 10 -9.34 16.85 -13.09
N LYS A 11 -9.91 17.75 -12.28
CA LYS A 11 -9.13 18.79 -11.59
C LYS A 11 -8.23 18.21 -10.50
N ALA A 12 -8.71 17.21 -9.76
CA ALA A 12 -7.89 16.49 -8.78
C ALA A 12 -6.71 15.76 -9.44
N LEU A 13 -6.96 15.09 -10.58
CA LEU A 13 -5.92 14.42 -11.36
C LEU A 13 -4.87 15.42 -11.88
N LYS A 14 -5.30 16.55 -12.47
CA LYS A 14 -4.38 17.61 -12.92
C LYS A 14 -3.53 18.24 -11.81
N ALA A 15 -3.97 18.12 -10.56
CA ALA A 15 -3.26 18.61 -9.39
C ALA A 15 -2.37 17.53 -8.74
N ASP A 16 -2.23 16.35 -9.36
CA ASP A 16 -1.53 15.19 -8.80
C ASP A 16 -2.07 14.80 -7.41
N SER A 17 -3.39 14.91 -7.22
CA SER A 17 -4.00 14.67 -5.92
C SER A 17 -4.11 13.18 -5.59
N THR A 18 -3.83 12.82 -4.34
CA THR A 18 -3.98 11.44 -3.83
C THR A 18 -5.38 11.17 -3.26
N ASP A 19 -6.03 12.21 -2.71
CA ASP A 19 -7.31 12.09 -2.03
C ASP A 19 -8.18 13.32 -2.32
N ILE A 20 -9.46 13.09 -2.61
CA ILE A 20 -10.49 14.12 -2.74
C ILE A 20 -11.37 14.07 -1.49
N HIS A 21 -11.37 15.15 -0.73
CA HIS A 21 -12.13 15.29 0.50
C HIS A 21 -13.40 16.10 0.24
N PHE A 22 -14.55 15.49 0.53
CA PHE A 22 -15.86 16.11 0.52
C PHE A 22 -16.35 16.22 1.97
N LYS A 23 -16.68 17.43 2.41
CA LYS A 23 -17.28 17.68 3.73
C LYS A 23 -18.50 18.58 3.59
N LEU A 24 -19.67 18.00 3.80
CA LEU A 24 -20.95 18.69 3.75
C LEU A 24 -21.39 19.10 5.16
N THR A 25 -21.63 20.40 5.36
CA THR A 25 -22.26 20.98 6.55
C THR A 25 -23.43 21.88 6.11
N ASP A 26 -23.29 23.19 6.22
CA ASP A 26 -24.18 24.20 5.61
C ASP A 26 -23.84 24.47 4.15
N HIS A 27 -22.61 24.11 3.75
CA HIS A 27 -22.11 24.09 2.38
C HIS A 27 -21.26 22.84 2.22
N LEU A 28 -21.04 22.43 0.98
CA LEU A 28 -20.07 21.39 0.65
C LEU A 28 -18.71 22.05 0.45
N ASN A 29 -17.74 21.65 1.28
CA ASN A 29 -16.34 21.98 1.11
C ASN A 29 -15.64 20.82 0.38
N ILE A 30 -14.88 21.15 -0.67
CA ILE A 30 -14.02 20.19 -1.38
C ILE A 30 -12.56 20.60 -1.22
N GLN A 31 -11.72 19.65 -0.80
CA GLN A 31 -10.28 19.82 -0.68
C GLN A 31 -9.56 18.66 -1.39
N PHE A 32 -8.39 18.94 -1.95
CA PHE A 32 -7.51 17.95 -2.56
C PHE A 32 -6.31 17.73 -1.66
N ARG A 33 -5.88 16.47 -1.50
CA ARG A 33 -4.58 16.17 -0.89
C ARG A 33 -3.53 16.17 -1.99
N VAL A 34 -2.58 17.11 -1.93
CA VAL A 34 -1.51 17.29 -2.92
C VAL A 34 -0.17 17.34 -2.17
N PHE A 35 0.76 16.45 -2.52
CA PHE A 35 2.05 16.29 -1.83
C PHE A 35 1.94 16.26 -0.28
N GLY A 36 0.95 15.52 0.22
CA GLY A 36 0.68 15.32 1.65
C GLY A 36 -0.20 16.38 2.32
N GLU A 37 -0.45 17.53 1.67
CA GLU A 37 -1.22 18.64 2.26
C GLU A 37 -2.63 18.78 1.71
N LEU A 38 -3.58 19.17 2.57
CA LEU A 38 -4.92 19.51 2.14
C LEU A 38 -4.96 20.93 1.59
N GLN A 39 -5.37 21.06 0.34
CA GLN A 39 -5.53 22.33 -0.36
C GLN A 39 -7.02 22.55 -0.68
N PRO A 40 -7.58 23.74 -0.40
CA PRO A 40 -8.96 24.04 -0.77
C PRO A 40 -9.11 24.06 -2.29
N TYR A 41 -10.20 23.46 -2.79
CA TYR A 41 -10.53 23.46 -4.22
C TYR A 41 -11.75 24.33 -4.51
N GLN A 42 -12.91 23.96 -3.97
CA GLN A 42 -14.17 24.62 -4.29
C GLN A 42 -15.22 24.38 -3.21
N GLU A 43 -16.15 25.33 -3.09
CA GLU A 43 -17.35 25.23 -2.27
C GLU A 43 -18.62 25.18 -3.14
N TYR A 44 -19.62 24.46 -2.66
CA TYR A 44 -20.95 24.40 -3.28
C TYR A 44 -22.04 24.57 -2.23
N GLU A 45 -23.20 25.08 -2.63
CA GLU A 45 -24.37 25.14 -1.78
C GLU A 45 -24.82 23.75 -1.29
N LYS A 46 -25.44 23.70 -0.10
CA LYS A 46 -25.91 22.47 0.55
C LYS A 46 -26.73 21.55 -0.36
N THR A 47 -27.58 22.12 -1.20
CA THR A 47 -28.47 21.39 -2.09
C THR A 47 -27.72 20.62 -3.18
N ILE A 48 -26.70 21.24 -3.79
CA ILE A 48 -25.80 20.61 -4.75
C ILE A 48 -24.90 19.60 -4.02
N GLY A 49 -24.39 20.01 -2.86
CA GLY A 49 -23.56 19.19 -1.99
C GLY A 49 -24.22 17.85 -1.62
N ALA A 50 -25.45 17.88 -1.13
CA ALA A 50 -26.20 16.68 -0.80
C ALA A 50 -26.41 15.76 -2.02
N LYS A 51 -26.62 16.33 -3.22
CA LYS A 51 -26.80 15.53 -4.45
C LYS A 51 -25.52 14.79 -4.83
N ILE A 52 -24.36 15.46 -4.81
CA ILE A 52 -23.09 14.78 -5.14
C ILE A 52 -22.71 13.76 -4.06
N MET A 53 -22.95 14.04 -2.78
CA MET A 53 -22.71 13.06 -1.70
C MET A 53 -23.54 11.78 -1.90
N ASN A 54 -24.81 11.90 -2.27
CA ASN A 54 -25.66 10.74 -2.57
C ASN A 54 -25.23 10.00 -3.84
N TYR A 55 -24.81 10.73 -4.88
CA TYR A 55 -24.26 10.15 -6.10
C TYR A 55 -23.00 9.31 -5.81
N LEU A 56 -22.08 9.82 -4.99
CA LEU A 56 -20.87 9.10 -4.59
C LEU A 56 -21.18 7.85 -3.76
N LYS A 57 -22.14 7.94 -2.82
CA LYS A 57 -22.62 6.78 -2.06
C LYS A 57 -23.19 5.69 -3.00
N TYR A 58 -24.00 6.08 -3.97
CA TYR A 58 -24.54 5.16 -4.97
C TYR A 58 -23.44 4.50 -5.82
N LYS A 59 -22.51 5.27 -6.39
CA LYS A 59 -21.44 4.73 -7.25
C LYS A 59 -20.53 3.75 -6.52
N SER A 60 -20.32 3.95 -5.22
CA SER A 60 -19.42 3.15 -4.38
C SER A 60 -20.13 2.01 -3.62
N PHE A 61 -21.40 1.73 -3.93
CA PHE A 61 -22.21 0.71 -3.25
C PHE A 61 -22.35 0.93 -1.73
N ILE A 62 -22.18 2.17 -1.24
CA ILE A 62 -22.48 2.52 0.15
C ILE A 62 -23.99 2.48 0.35
N ASN A 63 -24.42 1.75 1.38
CA ASN A 63 -25.82 1.53 1.65
C ASN A 63 -26.45 2.79 2.29
N VAL A 64 -27.29 3.46 1.49
CA VAL A 64 -27.99 4.69 1.87
C VAL A 64 -29.07 4.52 2.95
N ASN A 65 -29.47 3.27 3.25
CA ASN A 65 -30.41 2.99 4.33
C ASN A 65 -29.76 3.10 5.72
N TYR A 66 -28.44 2.87 5.81
CA TYR A 66 -27.68 2.94 7.06
C TYR A 66 -26.99 4.30 7.21
N LYS A 67 -27.78 5.37 7.36
CA LYS A 67 -27.32 6.77 7.32
C LYS A 67 -26.33 7.18 8.42
N MET A 68 -26.28 6.46 9.55
CA MET A 68 -25.46 6.83 10.71
C MET A 68 -24.31 5.85 10.97
N VAL A 69 -24.02 4.96 10.01
CA VAL A 69 -22.97 3.96 10.13
C VAL A 69 -21.83 4.34 9.18
N PRO A 70 -20.57 4.44 9.67
CA PRO A 70 -19.41 4.58 8.80
C PRO A 70 -19.32 3.39 7.84
N GLN A 71 -19.08 3.67 6.56
CA GLN A 71 -19.05 2.65 5.51
C GLN A 71 -17.86 2.89 4.58
N THR A 72 -17.34 1.80 4.03
CA THR A 72 -16.32 1.85 2.96
C THR A 72 -16.96 1.30 1.70
N GLY A 73 -16.62 1.90 0.58
CA GLY A 73 -17.00 1.44 -0.75
C GLY A 73 -15.83 1.60 -1.71
N ALA A 74 -15.98 1.09 -2.92
CA ALA A 74 -15.03 1.29 -3.99
C ALA A 74 -15.77 1.33 -5.33
N PHE A 75 -15.17 1.99 -6.32
CA PHE A 75 -15.66 1.93 -7.70
C PHE A 75 -14.54 2.26 -8.68
N HIS A 76 -14.73 1.84 -9.93
CA HIS A 76 -13.81 2.17 -11.02
C HIS A 76 -14.35 3.37 -11.79
N TYR A 77 -13.47 4.30 -12.15
CA TYR A 77 -13.81 5.46 -12.97
C TYR A 77 -12.99 5.47 -14.26
N TYR A 78 -13.68 5.54 -15.40
CA TYR A 78 -13.05 5.54 -16.71
C TYR A 78 -12.91 6.97 -17.20
N LEU A 79 -11.69 7.41 -17.49
CA LEU A 79 -11.42 8.74 -18.03
C LEU A 79 -10.22 8.68 -18.99
N ASN A 80 -10.39 9.19 -20.21
CA ASN A 80 -9.34 9.21 -21.25
C ASN A 80 -8.65 7.84 -21.45
N GLU A 81 -9.43 6.77 -21.58
CA GLU A 81 -8.95 5.37 -21.75
C GLU A 81 -8.19 4.79 -20.55
N HIS A 82 -8.07 5.54 -19.45
CA HIS A 82 -7.51 5.06 -18.19
C HIS A 82 -8.61 4.68 -17.21
N ILE A 83 -8.39 3.56 -16.50
CA ILE A 83 -9.25 3.11 -15.40
C ILE A 83 -8.62 3.59 -14.09
N TYR A 84 -9.37 4.33 -13.30
CA TYR A 84 -8.96 4.77 -11.97
C TYR A 84 -9.69 3.94 -10.91
N PHE A 85 -8.92 3.35 -9.99
CA PHE A 85 -9.44 2.57 -8.86
C PHE A 85 -9.65 3.52 -7.68
N LEU A 86 -10.90 3.70 -7.28
CA LEU A 86 -11.29 4.68 -6.28
C LEU A 86 -11.79 3.99 -5.01
N ARG A 87 -11.10 4.21 -3.90
CA ARG A 87 -11.58 3.79 -2.58
C ARG A 87 -12.32 4.94 -1.91
N VAL A 88 -13.53 4.66 -1.42
CA VAL A 88 -14.43 5.64 -0.83
C VAL A 88 -14.62 5.33 0.65
N SER A 89 -14.35 6.30 1.51
CA SER A 89 -14.71 6.24 2.93
C SER A 89 -15.84 7.23 3.19
N TYR A 90 -16.94 6.74 3.76
CA TYR A 90 -18.08 7.54 4.20
C TYR A 90 -18.16 7.58 5.70
N LEU A 91 -18.17 8.80 6.25
CA LEU A 91 -18.31 9.06 7.67
C LEU A 91 -19.46 10.05 7.91
N PRO A 92 -20.60 9.57 8.44
CA PRO A 92 -21.68 10.45 8.89
C PRO A 92 -21.38 11.04 10.27
N GLY A 93 -21.83 12.26 10.50
CA GLY A 93 -21.84 12.95 11.79
C GLY A 93 -23.19 13.61 12.05
N MET A 94 -23.38 14.18 13.25
CA MET A 94 -24.65 14.86 13.58
C MET A 94 -24.89 16.09 12.70
N ASP A 95 -23.84 16.91 12.51
CA ASP A 95 -23.93 18.18 11.78
C ASP A 95 -23.11 18.17 10.48
N PHE A 96 -22.57 17.02 10.08
CA PHE A 96 -21.80 16.88 8.85
C PHE A 96 -21.97 15.51 8.19
N GLU A 97 -21.75 15.46 6.88
CA GLU A 97 -21.42 14.21 6.17
C GLU A 97 -20.05 14.37 5.53
N SER A 98 -19.19 13.36 5.64
CA SER A 98 -17.88 13.35 5.00
C SER A 98 -17.73 12.14 4.08
N ILE A 99 -17.22 12.41 2.87
CA ILE A 99 -16.76 11.39 1.94
C ILE A 99 -15.32 11.71 1.59
N VAL A 100 -14.44 10.71 1.66
CA VAL A 100 -13.07 10.81 1.15
C VAL A 100 -12.91 9.78 0.05
N ILE A 101 -12.49 10.23 -1.13
CA ILE A 101 -12.14 9.36 -2.25
C ILE A 101 -10.62 9.34 -2.35
N ARG A 102 -10.01 8.17 -2.21
CA ARG A 102 -8.59 7.94 -2.51
C ARG A 102 -8.46 7.43 -3.94
N ILE A 103 -7.57 8.03 -4.71
CA ILE A 103 -7.24 7.59 -6.06
C ILE A 103 -6.03 6.65 -5.94
N LEU A 104 -6.25 5.35 -6.09
CA LEU A 104 -5.23 4.34 -5.77
C LEU A 104 -4.08 4.33 -6.79
N ASN A 105 -4.41 4.50 -8.07
CA ASN A 105 -3.47 4.43 -9.19
C ASN A 105 -3.27 5.79 -9.90
N ASN A 106 -3.33 6.91 -9.18
CA ASN A 106 -2.95 8.23 -9.73
C ASN A 106 -1.43 8.46 -9.72
N HIS A 107 -0.65 7.41 -9.90
CA HIS A 107 0.81 7.47 -9.97
C HIS A 107 1.27 6.74 -11.23
N GLU A 108 2.39 7.16 -11.79
CA GLU A 108 3.04 6.42 -12.86
C GLU A 108 3.48 5.04 -12.36
N ASN A 109 3.55 4.05 -13.26
CA ASN A 109 4.13 2.75 -12.90
C ASN A 109 5.61 2.96 -12.57
N ILE A 110 5.98 2.73 -11.31
CA ILE A 110 7.35 2.90 -10.83
C ILE A 110 8.07 1.55 -10.89
N THR A 111 9.21 1.50 -11.60
CA THR A 111 10.06 0.30 -11.60
C THR A 111 10.89 0.20 -10.32
N ILE A 112 11.46 -0.98 -10.05
CA ILE A 112 12.38 -1.18 -8.90
C ILE A 112 13.52 -0.17 -8.89
N ASN A 113 14.04 0.20 -10.07
CA ASN A 113 15.19 1.09 -10.17
C ASN A 113 14.83 2.57 -9.94
N GLU A 114 13.54 2.92 -10.01
CA GLU A 114 13.04 4.28 -9.84
C GLU A 114 12.45 4.52 -8.45
N ILE A 115 12.25 3.45 -7.66
CA ILE A 115 11.53 3.53 -6.39
C ILE A 115 12.27 4.31 -5.31
N SER A 116 13.60 4.33 -5.36
CA SER A 116 14.44 5.04 -4.39
C SER A 116 15.79 5.37 -5.02
N GLU A 117 16.44 6.39 -4.50
CA GLU A 117 17.79 6.80 -4.91
C GLU A 117 18.90 6.00 -4.21
N ILE A 118 18.53 5.06 -3.35
CA ILE A 118 19.45 4.22 -2.58
C ILE A 118 19.72 2.96 -3.39
N ASP A 119 20.90 2.91 -4.02
CA ASP A 119 21.28 1.86 -4.96
C ASP A 119 21.33 0.47 -4.30
N ASP A 120 21.78 0.39 -3.04
CA ASP A 120 21.76 -0.87 -2.26
C ASP A 120 20.33 -1.40 -2.03
N PHE A 121 19.36 -0.48 -1.91
CA PHE A 121 17.97 -0.85 -1.72
C PHE A 121 17.35 -1.39 -3.01
N THR A 122 17.57 -0.70 -4.15
CA THR A 122 17.08 -1.17 -5.45
C THR A 122 17.76 -2.48 -5.87
N PHE A 123 19.06 -2.65 -5.59
CA PHE A 123 19.76 -3.91 -5.75
C PHE A 123 19.13 -5.03 -4.91
N TYR A 124 18.87 -4.76 -3.63
CA TYR A 124 18.23 -5.71 -2.74
C TYR A 124 16.83 -6.16 -3.22
N LEU A 125 16.01 -5.23 -3.72
CA LEU A 125 14.71 -5.57 -4.30
C LEU A 125 14.83 -6.44 -5.56
N ASN A 126 15.83 -6.19 -6.41
CA ASN A 126 16.10 -7.06 -7.55
C ASN A 126 16.48 -8.48 -7.10
N GLU A 127 17.31 -8.64 -6.06
CA GLU A 127 17.68 -9.96 -5.50
C GLU A 127 16.47 -10.74 -4.98
N VAL A 128 15.46 -10.06 -4.45
CA VAL A 128 14.19 -10.68 -4.01
C VAL A 128 13.45 -11.32 -5.19
N CYS A 129 13.48 -10.70 -6.38
CA CYS A 129 12.80 -11.21 -7.58
C CYS A 129 13.35 -12.56 -8.05
N TYR A 130 14.61 -12.87 -7.75
CA TYR A 130 15.25 -14.14 -8.10
C TYR A 130 14.99 -15.26 -7.11
N GLN A 131 14.45 -14.97 -5.92
CA GLN A 131 14.15 -15.99 -4.92
C GLN A 131 13.10 -16.98 -5.47
N LYS A 132 13.31 -18.27 -5.20
CA LYS A 132 12.37 -19.33 -5.60
C LYS A 132 11.24 -19.50 -4.58
N SER A 133 11.55 -19.31 -3.29
CA SER A 133 10.63 -19.49 -2.19
C SER A 133 11.03 -18.64 -0.99
N GLY A 134 10.09 -18.48 -0.06
CA GLY A 134 10.28 -17.74 1.18
C GLY A 134 9.28 -16.61 1.34
N LEU A 135 9.31 -15.96 2.50
CA LEU A 135 8.46 -14.83 2.85
C LEU A 135 9.24 -13.53 2.78
N PHE A 136 8.78 -12.58 1.98
CA PHE A 136 9.28 -11.22 1.92
C PHE A 136 8.20 -10.24 2.40
N LEU A 137 8.54 -9.40 3.37
CA LEU A 137 7.60 -8.48 4.00
C LEU A 137 7.97 -7.02 3.74
N VAL A 138 7.00 -6.25 3.24
CA VAL A 138 7.09 -4.78 3.17
C VAL A 138 6.23 -4.16 4.26
N ALA A 139 6.84 -3.32 5.08
CA ALA A 139 6.23 -2.71 6.25
C ALA A 139 6.28 -1.19 6.23
N GLY A 140 5.46 -0.59 7.08
CA GLY A 140 5.33 0.86 7.21
C GLY A 140 3.90 1.29 7.48
N ALA A 141 3.72 2.58 7.72
CA ALA A 141 2.41 3.18 7.95
C ALA A 141 1.51 3.13 6.70
N THR A 142 0.26 3.57 6.85
CA THR A 142 -0.62 3.79 5.69
C THR A 142 -0.05 4.90 4.81
N GLY A 143 0.01 4.68 3.50
CA GLY A 143 0.56 5.65 2.56
C GLY A 143 2.09 5.74 2.55
N SER A 144 2.80 4.71 3.03
CA SER A 144 4.28 4.66 2.99
C SER A 144 4.88 4.03 1.72
N GLY A 145 4.07 3.73 0.70
CA GLY A 145 4.55 3.15 -0.57
C GLY A 145 4.66 1.61 -0.61
N LYS A 146 4.10 0.89 0.38
CA LYS A 146 4.18 -0.58 0.46
C LYS A 146 3.63 -1.27 -0.80
N SER A 147 2.39 -0.96 -1.18
CA SER A 147 1.74 -1.54 -2.37
C SER A 147 2.56 -1.23 -3.62
N THR A 148 3.00 0.01 -3.80
CA THR A 148 3.86 0.42 -4.93
C THR A 148 5.14 -0.41 -5.02
N THR A 149 5.78 -0.70 -3.89
CA THR A 149 6.98 -1.55 -3.86
C THR A 149 6.67 -3.00 -4.22
N LEU A 150 5.58 -3.56 -3.69
CA LEU A 150 5.15 -4.91 -4.06
C LEU A 150 4.81 -5.01 -5.54
N TYR A 151 4.10 -4.03 -6.09
CA TYR A 151 3.78 -3.99 -7.51
C TYR A 151 5.04 -3.87 -8.38
N ALA A 152 6.03 -3.07 -7.99
CA ALA A 152 7.31 -3.00 -8.70
C ALA A 152 8.06 -4.35 -8.72
N ILE A 153 8.04 -5.09 -7.60
CA ILE A 153 8.59 -6.45 -7.51
C ILE A 153 7.80 -7.41 -8.40
N LEU A 154 6.47 -7.37 -8.34
CA LEU A 154 5.60 -8.21 -9.16
C LEU A 154 5.81 -7.95 -10.65
N ASP A 155 5.87 -6.69 -11.07
CA ASP A 155 6.15 -6.32 -12.46
C ASP A 155 7.47 -6.91 -12.93
N LYS A 156 8.52 -6.84 -12.11
CA LYS A 156 9.81 -7.42 -12.45
C LYS A 156 9.76 -8.93 -12.59
N ILE A 157 9.07 -9.61 -11.66
CA ILE A 157 8.88 -11.07 -11.70
C ILE A 157 8.10 -11.48 -12.96
N ILE A 158 7.04 -10.75 -13.30
CA ILE A 158 6.22 -11.00 -14.49
C ILE A 158 7.04 -10.79 -15.76
N GLU A 159 7.82 -9.70 -15.82
CA GLU A 159 8.73 -9.39 -16.96
C GLU A 159 9.76 -10.50 -17.19
N MET A 160 10.34 -11.05 -16.12
CA MET A 160 11.28 -12.17 -16.19
C MET A 160 10.63 -13.44 -16.77
N GLY A 161 9.31 -13.59 -16.62
CA GLY A 161 8.53 -14.70 -17.14
C GLY A 161 8.78 -16.03 -16.45
N GLY A 162 8.05 -17.06 -16.89
CA GLY A 162 8.24 -18.44 -16.43
C GLY A 162 7.79 -18.71 -15.00
N ARG A 163 6.96 -17.84 -14.42
CA ARG A 163 6.37 -18.00 -13.09
C ARG A 163 4.88 -17.70 -13.13
N ASN A 164 4.08 -18.53 -12.48
CA ASN A 164 2.66 -18.30 -12.27
C ASN A 164 2.46 -17.39 -11.04
N VAL A 165 1.91 -16.21 -11.27
CA VAL A 165 1.77 -15.16 -10.25
C VAL A 165 0.30 -14.99 -9.88
N VAL A 166 0.01 -15.06 -8.58
CA VAL A 166 -1.34 -14.90 -8.03
C VAL A 166 -1.34 -13.88 -6.90
N THR A 167 -2.34 -12.99 -6.84
CA THR A 167 -2.50 -12.00 -5.77
C THR A 167 -3.85 -12.10 -5.07
N LEU A 168 -3.88 -11.74 -3.78
CA LEU A 168 -5.09 -11.56 -2.99
C LEU A 168 -5.10 -10.15 -2.40
N GLU A 169 -6.04 -9.31 -2.82
CA GLU A 169 -6.00 -7.86 -2.58
C GLU A 169 -7.33 -7.31 -2.06
N ASP A 170 -7.29 -6.21 -1.32
CA ASP A 170 -8.47 -5.59 -0.69
C ASP A 170 -8.37 -4.05 -0.72
N PRO A 171 -8.75 -3.39 -1.84
CA PRO A 171 -9.09 -3.93 -3.17
C PRO A 171 -7.86 -4.04 -4.09
N ILE A 172 -8.06 -4.45 -5.35
CA ILE A 172 -7.01 -4.38 -6.38
C ILE A 172 -6.72 -2.90 -6.69
N GLU A 173 -5.44 -2.50 -6.60
CA GLU A 173 -5.02 -1.12 -6.85
C GLU A 173 -4.61 -0.88 -8.32
N ILE A 174 -3.95 -1.87 -8.95
CA ILE A 174 -3.46 -1.80 -10.33
C ILE A 174 -3.69 -3.14 -11.01
N VAL A 175 -4.36 -3.13 -12.17
CA VAL A 175 -4.53 -4.34 -12.97
C VAL A 175 -3.22 -4.69 -13.67
N LYS A 176 -2.80 -5.95 -13.53
CA LYS A 176 -1.59 -6.50 -14.12
C LYS A 176 -1.95 -7.60 -15.11
N GLU A 177 -1.49 -7.43 -16.35
CA GLU A 177 -1.52 -8.52 -17.32
C GLU A 177 -0.59 -9.65 -16.86
N HIS A 178 -0.95 -10.90 -17.16
CA HIS A 178 -0.20 -12.10 -16.76
C HIS A 178 -0.13 -12.34 -15.25
N CYS A 179 -1.09 -11.82 -14.50
CA CYS A 179 -1.24 -12.03 -13.06
C CYS A 179 -2.69 -12.41 -12.74
N LEU A 180 -2.89 -13.49 -11.98
CA LEU A 180 -4.22 -13.84 -11.47
C LEU A 180 -4.51 -13.03 -10.21
N GLN A 181 -5.23 -11.92 -10.34
CA GLN A 181 -5.57 -11.06 -9.20
C GLN A 181 -6.96 -11.39 -8.65
N ILE A 182 -7.03 -11.68 -7.35
CA ILE A 182 -8.28 -11.95 -6.65
C ILE A 182 -8.56 -10.79 -5.68
N GLU A 183 -9.65 -10.07 -5.91
CA GLU A 183 -10.14 -9.06 -4.98
C GLU A 183 -10.96 -9.72 -3.87
N MET A 184 -10.67 -9.37 -2.62
CA MET A 184 -11.39 -9.85 -1.45
C MET A 184 -12.78 -9.22 -1.40
N ASN A 185 -13.76 -10.04 -1.03
CA ASN A 185 -15.12 -9.62 -0.85
C ASN A 185 -15.79 -10.49 0.22
N GLU A 186 -15.64 -10.09 1.48
CA GLU A 186 -16.21 -10.81 2.61
C GLU A 186 -17.74 -10.96 2.50
N SER A 187 -18.43 -9.96 1.92
CA SER A 187 -19.89 -9.99 1.75
C SER A 187 -20.36 -11.08 0.77
N MET A 188 -19.49 -11.49 -0.15
CA MET A 188 -19.72 -12.60 -1.09
C MET A 188 -19.01 -13.90 -0.66
N GLY A 189 -18.34 -13.90 0.50
CA GLY A 189 -17.58 -15.05 1.01
C GLY A 189 -16.21 -15.28 0.34
N ILE A 190 -15.70 -14.28 -0.37
CA ILE A 190 -14.34 -14.30 -0.96
C ILE A 190 -13.38 -13.74 0.10
N ASP A 191 -12.84 -14.63 0.93
CA ASP A 191 -11.86 -14.29 1.98
C ASP A 191 -10.47 -14.86 1.66
N TYR A 192 -9.45 -14.35 2.37
CA TYR A 192 -8.06 -14.78 2.20
C TYR A 192 -7.88 -16.29 2.40
N TYR A 193 -8.58 -16.87 3.39
CA TYR A 193 -8.38 -18.26 3.79
C TYR A 193 -8.90 -19.26 2.75
N ASN A 194 -10.13 -19.05 2.29
CA ASN A 194 -10.76 -19.89 1.30
C ASN A 194 -10.09 -19.71 -0.06
N SER A 195 -9.70 -18.48 -0.41
CA SER A 195 -9.03 -18.18 -1.67
C SER A 195 -7.64 -18.82 -1.72
N LEU A 196 -6.80 -18.64 -0.69
CA LEU A 196 -5.45 -19.23 -0.64
C LEU A 196 -5.47 -20.76 -0.76
N LYS A 197 -6.43 -21.45 -0.13
CA LYS A 197 -6.58 -22.91 -0.28
C LYS A 197 -6.80 -23.38 -1.72
N GLN A 198 -7.55 -22.60 -2.50
CA GLN A 198 -7.75 -22.94 -3.91
C GLN A 198 -6.54 -22.55 -4.75
N ILE A 199 -5.93 -21.40 -4.47
CA ILE A 199 -4.72 -20.91 -5.15
C ILE A 199 -3.60 -21.95 -5.09
N LEU A 200 -3.40 -22.63 -3.95
CA LEU A 200 -2.39 -23.70 -3.84
C LEU A 200 -2.61 -24.90 -4.79
N ARG A 201 -3.77 -24.99 -5.45
CA ARG A 201 -4.07 -25.99 -6.49
C ARG A 201 -3.98 -25.44 -7.91
N HIS A 202 -3.70 -24.16 -8.05
CA HIS A 202 -3.50 -23.48 -9.33
C HIS A 202 -2.04 -23.45 -9.77
N ASP A 203 -1.16 -24.24 -9.14
CA ASP A 203 0.28 -24.30 -9.44
C ASP A 203 0.97 -22.92 -9.38
N PRO A 204 0.80 -22.15 -8.27
CA PRO A 204 1.42 -20.82 -8.17
C PRO A 204 2.93 -20.96 -7.91
N ASP A 205 3.73 -20.05 -8.46
CA ASP A 205 5.14 -19.88 -8.08
C ASP A 205 5.30 -18.71 -7.10
N VAL A 206 4.50 -17.65 -7.31
CA VAL A 206 4.53 -16.42 -6.52
C VAL A 206 3.12 -16.09 -6.03
N ILE A 207 3.00 -15.86 -4.73
CA ILE A 207 1.75 -15.51 -4.07
C ILE A 207 1.94 -14.14 -3.40
N MET A 208 1.16 -13.15 -3.81
CA MET A 208 1.09 -11.87 -3.10
C MET A 208 -0.15 -11.82 -2.22
N ILE A 209 0.04 -11.55 -0.94
CA ILE A 209 -1.04 -11.29 0.02
C ILE A 209 -1.02 -9.78 0.31
N GLY A 210 -2.09 -9.07 -0.01
CA GLY A 210 -2.13 -7.61 0.08
C GLY A 210 -1.70 -7.10 1.46
N GLU A 211 -2.19 -7.73 2.54
CA GLU A 211 -1.80 -7.37 3.90
C GLU A 211 -2.00 -8.54 4.90
N ILE A 212 -1.03 -8.77 5.79
CA ILE A 212 -1.19 -9.63 6.96
C ILE A 212 -1.76 -8.81 8.12
N ARG A 213 -3.06 -8.95 8.38
CA ARG A 213 -3.77 -8.24 9.46
C ARG A 213 -3.93 -9.06 10.73
N ASP A 214 -4.08 -10.37 10.58
CA ASP A 214 -4.49 -11.30 11.62
C ASP A 214 -3.68 -12.61 11.61
N GLU A 215 -3.85 -13.40 12.68
CA GLU A 215 -3.18 -14.68 12.90
C GLU A 215 -3.46 -15.72 11.79
N LYS A 216 -4.69 -15.77 11.25
CA LYS A 216 -5.05 -16.75 10.23
C LYS A 216 -4.29 -16.45 8.93
N THR A 217 -4.31 -15.18 8.52
CA THR A 217 -3.60 -14.71 7.33
C THR A 217 -2.08 -14.91 7.47
N ALA A 218 -1.52 -14.63 8.66
CA ALA A 218 -0.10 -14.86 8.93
C ALA A 218 0.28 -16.35 8.80
N LYS A 219 -0.52 -17.25 9.39
CA LYS A 219 -0.27 -18.71 9.33
C LYS A 219 -0.33 -19.25 7.90
N LEU A 220 -1.26 -18.73 7.10
CA LEU A 220 -1.35 -19.07 5.68
C LEU A 220 -0.11 -18.61 4.90
N ALA A 221 0.35 -17.37 5.11
CA ALA A 221 1.54 -16.84 4.46
C ALA A 221 2.77 -17.72 4.76
N ILE A 222 2.96 -18.09 6.03
CA ILE A 222 4.03 -19.00 6.47
C ILE A 222 3.89 -20.38 5.82
N THR A 223 2.69 -20.95 5.80
CA THR A 223 2.43 -22.27 5.18
C THR A 223 2.77 -22.26 3.69
N CYS A 224 2.40 -21.20 2.97
CA CYS A 224 2.71 -21.05 1.55
C CYS A 224 4.24 -20.96 1.34
N ALA A 225 4.93 -20.18 2.17
CA ALA A 225 6.38 -20.05 2.08
C ALA A 225 7.12 -21.36 2.40
N LEU A 226 6.69 -22.08 3.45
CA LEU A 226 7.24 -23.39 3.84
C LEU A 226 7.03 -24.46 2.76
N THR A 227 5.95 -24.36 1.99
CA THR A 227 5.63 -25.30 0.90
C THR A 227 6.33 -24.97 -0.42
N GLY A 228 7.24 -23.99 -0.43
CA GLY A 228 8.12 -23.73 -1.58
C GLY A 228 7.68 -22.58 -2.48
N HIS A 229 6.72 -21.75 -2.06
CA HIS A 229 6.27 -20.58 -2.81
C HIS A 229 7.04 -19.33 -2.41
N LEU A 230 7.23 -18.39 -3.34
CA LEU A 230 7.65 -17.03 -3.00
C LEU A 230 6.41 -16.25 -2.56
N VAL A 231 6.37 -15.88 -1.28
CA VAL A 231 5.26 -15.13 -0.68
C VAL A 231 5.69 -13.69 -0.47
N LEU A 232 4.96 -12.76 -1.08
CA LEU A 232 5.14 -11.32 -0.93
C LEU A 232 3.95 -10.78 -0.12
N SER A 233 4.20 -9.98 0.91
CA SER A 233 3.09 -9.39 1.67
C SER A 233 3.44 -8.06 2.30
N THR A 234 2.40 -7.28 2.63
CA THR A 234 2.57 -6.13 3.51
C THR A 234 2.20 -6.43 4.95
N ILE A 235 2.76 -5.66 5.88
CA ILE A 235 2.41 -5.70 7.30
C ILE A 235 2.63 -4.34 7.95
N HIS A 236 1.81 -3.96 8.92
CA HIS A 236 2.03 -2.72 9.67
C HIS A 236 3.04 -2.92 10.81
N ALA A 237 4.19 -2.27 10.68
CA ALA A 237 5.22 -2.11 11.71
C ALA A 237 5.99 -0.80 11.47
N SER A 238 6.60 -0.25 12.52
CA SER A 238 7.35 1.01 12.45
C SER A 238 8.83 0.85 12.10
N ASN A 239 9.38 -0.35 12.19
CA ASN A 239 10.76 -0.69 11.82
C ASN A 239 10.88 -2.21 11.54
N SER A 240 12.01 -2.65 10.97
CA SER A 240 12.18 -4.01 10.45
C SER A 240 12.28 -5.06 11.56
N LEU A 241 12.84 -4.73 12.72
CA LEU A 241 12.82 -5.62 13.89
C LEU A 241 11.41 -5.84 14.43
N LEU A 242 10.57 -4.80 14.42
CA LEU A 242 9.19 -4.88 14.88
C LEU A 242 8.31 -5.69 13.92
N VAL A 243 8.70 -5.86 12.66
CA VAL A 243 8.04 -6.82 11.76
C VAL A 243 8.17 -8.24 12.30
N ILE A 244 9.38 -8.65 12.70
CA ILE A 244 9.61 -9.99 13.27
C ILE A 244 8.77 -10.16 14.54
N LYS A 245 8.83 -9.20 15.47
CA LYS A 245 8.01 -9.24 16.70
C LYS A 245 6.51 -9.27 16.40
N ARG A 246 6.06 -8.54 15.37
CA ARG A 246 4.65 -8.52 14.96
C ARG A 246 4.21 -9.89 14.47
N MET A 247 5.02 -10.59 13.68
CA MET A 247 4.73 -11.95 13.22
C MET A 247 4.63 -12.93 14.41
N LEU A 248 5.55 -12.85 15.38
CA LEU A 248 5.48 -13.66 16.60
C LEU A 248 4.21 -13.37 17.41
N ASN A 249 3.83 -12.09 17.55
CA ASN A 249 2.59 -11.67 18.22
C ASN A 249 1.31 -12.15 17.49
N LEU A 250 1.40 -12.45 16.19
CA LEU A 250 0.33 -13.07 15.41
C LEU A 250 0.33 -14.60 15.54
N GLY A 251 1.07 -15.17 16.50
CA GLY A 251 1.07 -16.61 16.80
C GLY A 251 1.88 -17.45 15.82
N ILE A 252 2.83 -16.85 15.11
CA ILE A 252 3.80 -17.58 14.28
C ILE A 252 4.95 -18.07 15.16
N ASN A 253 5.33 -19.33 14.99
CA ASN A 253 6.48 -19.90 15.70
C ASN A 253 7.77 -19.26 15.20
N GLU A 254 8.70 -19.05 16.12
CA GLU A 254 10.02 -18.46 15.82
C GLU A 254 10.80 -19.27 14.78
N THR A 255 10.82 -20.59 14.94
CA THR A 255 11.51 -21.52 14.01
C THR A 255 10.92 -21.45 12.60
N ASP A 256 9.59 -21.46 12.49
CA ASP A 256 8.91 -21.42 11.19
C ASP A 256 9.19 -20.09 10.47
N LEU A 257 9.26 -18.99 11.23
CA LEU A 257 9.58 -17.67 10.68
C LEU A 257 11.05 -17.57 10.27
N GLU A 258 11.98 -18.07 11.09
CA GLU A 258 13.41 -18.11 10.77
C GLU A 258 13.69 -18.88 9.45
N ASP A 259 12.99 -20.00 9.25
CA ASP A 259 13.18 -20.86 8.08
C ASP A 259 12.78 -20.16 6.77
N VAL A 260 11.72 -19.35 6.79
CA VAL A 260 11.12 -18.80 5.57
C VAL A 260 11.35 -17.32 5.35
N LEU A 261 11.60 -16.51 6.38
CA LEU A 261 11.72 -15.06 6.23
C LEU A 261 13.02 -14.72 5.48
N ILE A 262 12.91 -14.38 4.21
CA ILE A 262 14.03 -14.06 3.33
C ILE A 262 14.40 -12.57 3.37
N GLY A 263 13.49 -11.74 3.87
CA GLY A 263 13.69 -10.30 3.83
C GLY A 263 12.57 -9.48 4.45
N VAL A 264 12.97 -8.34 5.01
CA VAL A 264 12.06 -7.31 5.50
C VAL A 264 12.51 -5.95 4.99
N VAL A 265 11.56 -5.17 4.48
CA VAL A 265 11.73 -3.76 4.14
C VAL A 265 10.70 -2.97 4.92
N THR A 266 11.10 -1.98 5.70
CA THR A 266 10.18 -0.99 6.27
C THR A 266 10.36 0.35 5.56
N GLN A 267 9.28 1.06 5.25
CA GLN A 267 9.33 2.28 4.44
C GLN A 267 8.68 3.47 5.11
N ARG A 268 9.25 4.65 4.83
CA ARG A 268 8.65 5.97 5.06
C ARG A 268 8.68 6.76 3.75
N ILE A 269 7.65 7.58 3.52
CA ILE A 269 7.64 8.54 2.40
C ILE A 269 7.98 9.92 2.94
N LYS A 270 8.90 10.62 2.26
CA LYS A 270 9.19 12.04 2.45
C LYS A 270 8.81 12.81 1.18
N TYR A 271 8.14 13.94 1.36
CA TYR A 271 7.75 14.82 0.27
C TYR A 271 8.72 15.99 0.20
N ASP A 272 9.62 15.98 -0.79
CA ASP A 272 10.44 17.14 -1.12
C ASP A 272 9.63 18.10 -1.98
N ARG A 273 8.99 19.05 -1.31
CA ARG A 273 8.08 20.01 -1.91
C ARG A 273 8.80 21.00 -2.82
N ARG A 274 10.07 21.31 -2.54
CA ARG A 274 10.85 22.27 -3.33
C ARG A 274 11.12 21.72 -4.72
N ASN A 275 11.45 20.44 -4.78
CA ASN A 275 11.77 19.74 -6.03
C ASN A 275 10.60 18.92 -6.58
N ARG A 276 9.42 19.00 -5.95
CA ARG A 276 8.22 18.20 -6.26
C ARG A 276 8.53 16.70 -6.38
N LYS A 277 9.30 16.18 -5.45
CA LYS A 277 9.81 14.81 -5.47
C LYS A 277 9.31 14.01 -4.27
N VAL A 278 8.97 12.75 -4.51
CA VAL A 278 8.66 11.78 -3.47
C VAL A 278 9.91 10.94 -3.22
N ILE A 279 10.32 10.82 -1.96
CA ILE A 279 11.48 10.04 -1.55
C ILE A 279 10.99 8.89 -0.68
N ILE A 280 11.28 7.66 -1.10
CA ILE A 280 11.11 6.47 -0.27
C ILE A 280 12.39 6.27 0.52
N LEU A 281 12.27 6.40 1.84
CA LEU A 281 13.32 6.11 2.79
C LEU A 281 13.08 4.70 3.36
N PRO A 282 13.91 3.71 3.01
CA PRO A 282 13.77 2.34 3.47
C PRO A 282 14.60 2.08 4.73
N GLU A 283 14.25 1.01 5.40
CA GLU A 283 15.02 0.29 6.40
C GLU A 283 14.97 -1.19 6.00
N THR A 284 16.10 -1.87 5.88
CA THR A 284 16.14 -3.23 5.31
C THR A 284 16.81 -4.23 6.21
N MET A 285 16.28 -5.45 6.25
CA MET A 285 16.94 -6.62 6.83
C MET A 285 16.91 -7.76 5.82
N ASN A 286 18.09 -8.20 5.39
CA ASN A 286 18.24 -9.34 4.50
C ASN A 286 18.25 -10.68 5.28
N LYS A 287 18.20 -11.80 4.56
CA LYS A 287 18.19 -13.15 5.13
C LYS A 287 19.32 -13.41 6.14
N ASN A 288 20.53 -12.93 5.88
CA ASN A 288 21.67 -13.17 6.78
C ASN A 288 21.50 -12.39 8.08
N GLN A 289 21.08 -11.12 7.99
CA GLN A 289 20.78 -10.29 9.15
C GLN A 289 19.64 -10.87 10.00
N ILE A 290 18.60 -11.38 9.34
CA ILE A 290 17.48 -12.06 10.01
C ILE A 290 17.96 -13.28 10.79
N LYS A 291 18.80 -14.13 10.18
CA LYS A 291 19.40 -15.29 10.87
C LYS A 291 20.25 -14.89 12.07
N THR A 292 21.10 -13.87 11.92
CA THR A 292 21.89 -13.34 13.05
C THR A 292 20.99 -12.85 14.18
N TYR A 293 19.85 -12.21 13.86
CA TYR A 293 18.90 -11.77 14.87
C TYR A 293 18.25 -12.94 15.64
N PHE A 294 17.88 -14.03 14.98
CA PHE A 294 17.33 -15.21 15.67
C PHE A 294 18.36 -15.93 16.55
N LEU A 295 19.65 -15.90 16.16
CA LEU A 295 20.73 -16.50 16.95
C LEU A 295 21.11 -15.67 18.19
N ASP A 296 21.34 -14.36 18.00
CA ASP A 296 22.01 -13.53 19.01
C ASP A 296 21.11 -12.40 19.56
N HIS A 297 19.89 -12.24 19.04
CA HIS A 297 18.98 -11.11 19.30
C HIS A 297 19.60 -9.71 19.09
N THR A 298 20.75 -9.67 18.41
CA THR A 298 21.50 -8.46 18.07
C THR A 298 21.85 -8.50 16.59
N VAL A 299 21.64 -7.38 15.90
CA VAL A 299 21.91 -7.28 14.46
C VAL A 299 22.13 -5.82 14.08
N SER A 300 23.06 -5.58 13.16
CA SER A 300 23.24 -4.30 12.51
C SER A 300 22.68 -4.37 11.09
N TYR A 301 21.87 -3.39 10.73
CA TYR A 301 21.26 -3.28 9.41
C TYR A 301 21.00 -1.81 9.06
N PRO A 302 20.86 -1.46 7.76
CA PRO A 302 20.65 -0.07 7.35
C PRO A 302 19.34 0.49 7.91
N SER A 303 19.45 1.35 8.94
CA SER A 303 18.30 1.98 9.57
C SER A 303 17.80 3.18 8.76
N PHE A 304 16.60 3.68 9.08
CA PHE A 304 16.12 4.94 8.50
C PHE A 304 17.12 6.10 8.69
N LYS A 305 17.80 6.15 9.84
CA LYS A 305 18.78 7.19 10.13
C LYS A 305 20.02 7.07 9.24
N ASP A 306 20.52 5.84 9.05
CA ASP A 306 21.70 5.60 8.21
C ASP A 306 21.42 5.99 6.75
N ASN A 307 20.27 5.55 6.23
CA ASN A 307 19.84 5.88 4.87
C ASN A 307 19.53 7.37 4.69
N ALA A 308 18.99 8.05 5.71
CA ALA A 308 18.79 9.49 5.67
C ALA A 308 20.12 10.25 5.60
N LEU A 309 21.11 9.85 6.40
CA LEU A 309 22.46 10.42 6.37
C LEU A 309 23.14 10.20 5.01
N MET A 310 22.99 9.02 4.41
CA MET A 310 23.47 8.72 3.06
C MET A 310 22.83 9.67 2.03
N LEU A 311 21.49 9.80 2.02
CA LEU A 311 20.79 10.67 1.08
C LEU A 311 21.22 12.14 1.20
N ILE A 312 21.43 12.63 2.43
CA ILE A 312 21.92 14.01 2.67
C ILE A 312 23.35 14.17 2.11
N LYS A 313 24.23 13.20 2.39
CA LYS A 313 25.65 13.30 2.05
C LYS A 313 25.94 13.06 0.57
N GLU A 314 25.28 12.09 -0.04
CA GLU A 314 25.63 11.56 -1.37
C GLU A 314 24.65 11.98 -2.46
N LYS A 315 23.36 12.14 -2.12
CA LYS A 315 22.32 12.55 -3.08
C LYS A 315 21.90 14.01 -2.88
N HIS A 316 22.59 14.74 -1.99
CA HIS A 316 22.37 16.16 -1.71
C HIS A 316 20.92 16.51 -1.31
N CYS A 317 20.21 15.58 -0.67
CA CYS A 317 18.87 15.87 -0.14
C CYS A 317 18.93 16.86 1.03
N ASP A 318 17.95 17.75 1.09
CA ASP A 318 17.84 18.74 2.17
C ASP A 318 17.60 18.07 3.54
N GLN A 319 18.42 18.40 4.54
CA GLN A 319 18.33 17.83 5.89
C GLN A 319 16.96 18.00 6.56
N TYR A 320 16.20 19.04 6.21
CA TYR A 320 14.87 19.28 6.80
C TYR A 320 13.88 18.13 6.54
N LEU A 321 14.10 17.33 5.49
CA LEU A 321 13.25 16.21 5.11
C LEU A 321 13.31 15.05 6.11
N PHE A 322 14.41 14.95 6.87
CA PHE A 322 14.72 13.79 7.72
C PHE A 322 14.84 14.15 9.20
N LYS A 323 14.21 15.25 9.64
CA LYS A 323 14.30 15.72 11.04
C LYS A 323 13.91 14.64 12.05
N ASP A 324 12.84 13.89 11.76
CA ASP A 324 12.33 12.85 12.66
C ASP A 324 13.37 11.73 12.81
N GLU A 325 13.95 11.28 11.69
CA GLU A 325 14.93 10.20 11.65
C GLU A 325 16.26 10.58 12.30
N LEU A 326 16.71 11.83 12.11
CA LEU A 326 17.96 12.31 12.68
C LEU A 326 17.88 12.52 14.19
N ASN A 327 16.70 12.88 14.70
CA ASN A 327 16.45 13.11 16.12
C ASN A 327 16.06 11.83 16.89
N GLY A 328 15.94 10.69 16.21
CA GLY A 328 15.61 9.40 16.82
C GLY A 328 14.14 9.22 17.18
N GLN A 329 13.23 9.84 16.42
CA GLN A 329 11.77 9.72 16.59
C GLN A 329 11.11 8.71 15.64
#